data_AF-A0A7K2KSC5-F1
#
_entry.id   AF-A0A7K2KSC5-F1
#
_cell.length_a   1.000
_cell.length_b   1.000
_cell.length_c   1.000
_cell.angle_alpha   90.00
_cell.angle_beta   90.00
_cell.angle_gamma   90.00
#
_symmetry.space_group_name_H-M   'P 1'
#
loop_
_entity.id
_entity.type
_entity.pdbx_description
1 polymer ?
#
loop_
_entity_poly.entity_id
_entity_poly.type
_entity_poly.pdbx_seq_one_letter_code
_entity_poly.pdbx_strand_id
1 'polypeptide(L)'
;MDVDRLLPTPEAADLIALTREIADKELAPRVDEYEAAEKYPEGLFATLGEAGLLGLPYPEEYGGGGQPYEVYLQVLEELAA
;
A
#
# COMPACT_ATOMS: atom_id res chain seq x y z
N MET A 1 2.99 9.04 12.96
CA MET A 1 1.86 9.63 13.70
C MET A 1 0.63 9.10 13.02
N ASP A 2 -0.27 8.41 13.73
CA ASP A 2 -1.46 7.87 13.08
C ASP A 2 -2.34 9.02 12.56
N VAL A 3 -2.60 9.00 11.26
CA VAL A 3 -3.46 9.97 10.59
C VAL A 3 -4.92 9.57 10.85
N ASP A 4 -5.73 10.50 11.36
CA ASP A 4 -7.18 10.32 11.45
C ASP A 4 -7.80 10.54 10.07
N ARG A 5 -8.28 9.46 9.44
CA ARG A 5 -8.71 9.43 8.03
C ARG A 5 -10.23 9.43 7.92
N LEU A 6 -10.75 10.23 7.00
CA LEU A 6 -12.14 10.11 6.55
C LEU A 6 -12.21 9.01 5.49
N LEU A 7 -12.90 7.92 5.83
CA LEU A 7 -13.04 6.75 4.98
C LEU A 7 -14.53 6.38 4.82
N PRO A 8 -14.93 5.92 3.62
CA PRO A 8 -16.34 5.68 3.32
C PRO A 8 -16.90 4.41 3.98
N THR A 9 -16.05 3.43 4.31
CA THR A 9 -16.47 2.15 4.89
C THR A 9 -15.46 1.57 5.88
N PRO A 10 -15.86 0.63 6.75
CA PRO A 10 -14.94 -0.12 7.60
C PRO A 10 -13.88 -0.90 6.81
N GLU A 11 -14.24 -1.48 5.67
CA GLU A 11 -13.31 -2.24 4.82
C GLU A 11 -12.19 -1.34 4.26
N ALA A 12 -12.49 -0.06 4.00
CA ALA A 12 -11.46 0.91 3.62
C ALA A 12 -10.49 1.19 4.78
N ALA A 13 -10.97 1.18 6.03
CA ALA A 13 -10.11 1.29 7.21
C ALA A 13 -9.23 0.05 7.40
N ASP A 14 -9.79 -1.14 7.19
CA ASP A 14 -9.03 -2.40 7.21
C ASP A 14 -7.94 -2.42 6.11
N LEU A 15 -8.25 -1.90 4.92
CA LEU A 15 -7.27 -1.77 3.83
C LEU A 15 -6.10 -0.83 4.18
N ILE A 16 -6.38 0.28 4.86
CA ILE A 16 -5.33 1.18 5.38
C ILE A 16 -4.49 0.48 6.45
N ALA A 17 -5.11 -0.25 7.37
CA ALA A 17 -4.39 -0.99 8.41
C ALA A 17 -3.48 -2.07 7.82
N LEU A 18 -3.96 -2.81 6.82
CA LEU A 18 -3.17 -3.79 6.08
C LEU A 18 -1.99 -3.13 5.34
N THR A 19 -2.23 -1.99 4.70
CA THR A 19 -1.19 -1.25 3.98
C THR A 19 -0.07 -0.83 4.94
N ARG A 20 -0.43 -0.29 6.11
CA ARG A 20 0.53 0.10 7.15
C ARG A 20 1.32 -1.10 7.67
N GLU A 21 0.65 -2.22 7.93
CA GLU A 21 1.31 -3.44 8.38
C GLU A 21 2.36 -3.93 7.36
N ILE A 22 2.04 -3.87 6.07
CA ILE A 22 2.99 -4.24 5.01
C ILE A 22 4.13 -3.22 4.92
N ALA A 23 3.84 -1.92 4.99
CA ALA A 23 4.86 -0.88 4.99
C ALA A 23 5.86 -1.04 6.14
N ASP A 24 5.37 -1.25 7.36
CA ASP A 24 6.19 -1.43 8.56
C ASP A 24 7.05 -2.71 8.49
N LYS A 25 6.56 -3.78 7.85
CA LYS A 25 7.27 -5.06 7.77
C LYS A 25 8.23 -5.16 6.58
N GLU A 26 7.84 -4.61 5.43
CA GLU A 26 8.51 -4.87 4.15
C GLU A 26 9.28 -3.66 3.60
N LEU A 27 8.85 -2.44 3.92
CA LEU A 27 9.46 -1.20 3.40
C LEU A 27 10.38 -0.56 4.45
N ALA A 28 9.85 -0.23 5.63
CA ALA A 28 10.54 0.49 6.70
C ALA A 28 11.91 -0.10 7.09
N PRO A 29 12.09 -1.43 7.26
CA PRO A 29 13.39 -1.98 7.65
C PRO A 29 14.43 -1.99 6.52
N ARG A 30 14.03 -1.74 5.27
CA ARG A 30 14.91 -1.84 4.09
C ARG A 30 15.33 -0.48 3.53
N VAL A 31 14.48 0.54 3.68
CA VAL A 31 14.61 1.81 2.95
C VAL A 31 15.98 2.47 3.12
N ASP A 32 16.50 2.60 4.35
CA ASP A 32 17.77 3.29 4.61
C ASP A 32 18.97 2.61 3.93
N GLU A 33 19.04 1.27 4.00
CA GLU A 33 20.12 0.50 3.35
C GLU A 33 20.00 0.59 1.83
N TYR A 34 18.79 0.39 1.30
CA TYR A 34 18.56 0.29 -0.13
C TYR A 34 18.75 1.62 -0.86
N GLU A 35 18.31 2.72 -0.24
CA GLU A 35 18.57 4.08 -0.74
C GLU A 35 20.06 4.39 -0.71
N ALA A 36 20.75 4.14 0.42
CA ALA A 36 22.19 4.41 0.54
C ALA A 36 23.04 3.56 -0.42
N ALA A 37 22.59 2.36 -0.75
CA ALA A 37 23.29 1.43 -1.64
C ALA A 37 22.80 1.49 -3.10
N GLU A 38 21.84 2.34 -3.44
CA GLU A 38 21.20 2.43 -4.76
C GLU A 38 20.72 1.07 -5.29
N LYS A 39 20.16 0.24 -4.40
CA LYS A 39 19.84 -1.16 -4.67
C LYS A 39 18.38 -1.36 -5.07
N TYR A 40 18.14 -2.26 -6.02
CA TYR A 40 16.77 -2.67 -6.36
C TYR A 40 16.13 -3.55 -5.27
N PRO A 41 14.91 -3.23 -4.78
CA PRO A 41 14.19 -4.01 -3.79
C PRO A 41 13.55 -5.26 -4.41
N GLU A 42 14.38 -6.28 -4.65
CA GLU A 42 13.94 -7.55 -5.22
C GLU A 42 12.86 -8.22 -4.35
N GLY A 43 11.78 -8.65 -4.99
CA GLY A 43 10.61 -9.25 -4.32
C GLY A 43 9.59 -8.27 -3.76
N LEU A 44 9.93 -6.99 -3.51
CA LEU A 44 9.02 -6.05 -2.85
C LEU A 44 7.73 -5.82 -3.64
N PHE A 45 7.83 -5.59 -4.95
CA PHE A 45 6.66 -5.43 -5.82
C PHE A 45 5.82 -6.70 -5.92
N ALA A 46 6.42 -7.89 -5.83
CA ALA A 46 5.68 -9.14 -5.80
C ALA A 46 4.83 -9.22 -4.52
N THR A 47 5.41 -8.88 -3.36
CA THR A 47 4.68 -8.82 -2.08
C THR A 47 3.52 -7.83 -2.12
N LEU A 48 3.73 -6.61 -2.65
CA LEU A 48 2.65 -5.62 -2.80
C LEU A 48 1.56 -6.09 -3.78
N GLY A 49 1.94 -6.80 -4.84
CA GLY A 49 1.03 -7.38 -5.82
C GLY A 49 0.19 -8.51 -5.25
N GLU A 50 0.81 -9.42 -4.49
CA GLU A 50 0.13 -10.52 -3.78
C GLU A 50 -0.89 -10.01 -2.74
N ALA A 51 -0.60 -8.86 -2.14
CA ALA A 51 -1.53 -8.15 -1.24
C ALA A 51 -2.63 -7.35 -1.98
N GLY A 52 -2.60 -7.28 -3.32
CA GLY A 52 -3.59 -6.56 -4.13
C GLY A 52 -3.40 -5.05 -4.22
N LEU A 53 -2.32 -4.49 -3.66
CA LEU A 53 -2.12 -3.05 -3.54
C LEU A 53 -1.74 -2.36 -4.87
N LEU A 54 -1.26 -3.13 -5.85
CA LEU A 54 -0.82 -2.59 -7.16
C LEU A 54 -1.96 -2.38 -8.17
N GLY A 55 -3.19 -2.80 -7.85
CA GLY A 55 -4.32 -2.80 -8.79
C GLY A 55 -5.60 -2.13 -8.26
N LEU A 56 -5.53 -1.44 -7.12
CA LEU A 56 -6.70 -0.99 -6.37
C LEU A 56 -7.76 -0.21 -7.17
N PRO A 57 -7.43 0.80 -7.99
CA PRO A 57 -8.46 1.60 -8.67
C PRO A 57 -9.03 0.93 -9.94
N TYR A 58 -8.46 -0.21 -10.37
CA TYR A 58 -8.90 -0.86 -11.60
C TYR A 58 -10.12 -1.76 -11.38
N PRO A 59 -10.96 -1.97 -12.41
CA PRO A 59 -12.12 -2.85 -12.31
C PRO A 59 -11.76 -4.31 -11.96
N GLU A 60 -12.61 -4.95 -11.15
CA GLU A 60 -12.45 -6.35 -10.75
C GLU A 60 -12.46 -7.32 -11.94
N GLU A 61 -13.18 -7.01 -13.02
CA GLU A 61 -13.22 -7.86 -14.24
C GLU A 61 -11.84 -8.02 -14.91
N TYR A 62 -10.90 -7.14 -14.60
CA TYR A 62 -9.50 -7.20 -15.06
C TYR A 62 -8.53 -7.62 -13.95
N GLY A 63 -9.04 -8.05 -12.79
CA GLY A 63 -8.23 -8.41 -11.62
C GLY A 63 -7.82 -7.22 -10.74
N GLY A 64 -8.48 -6.06 -10.88
CA GLY A 64 -8.30 -4.91 -10.00
C GLY A 64 -9.11 -4.98 -8.71
N GLY A 65 -8.91 -4.00 -7.82
CA GLY A 65 -9.57 -3.95 -6.50
C GLY A 65 -10.87 -3.16 -6.44
N GLY A 66 -11.29 -2.51 -7.53
CA GLY A 66 -12.53 -1.74 -7.61
C GLY A 66 -12.65 -0.54 -6.66
N GLN A 67 -11.54 -0.09 -6.05
CA GLN A 67 -11.55 0.96 -5.03
C GLN A 67 -11.75 2.35 -5.64
N PRO A 68 -12.56 3.23 -5.01
CA PRO A 68 -12.64 4.61 -5.42
C PRO A 68 -11.32 5.34 -5.15
N TYR A 69 -11.05 6.40 -5.92
CA TYR A 69 -9.83 7.21 -5.74
C TYR A 69 -9.70 7.82 -4.35
N GLU A 70 -10.81 8.08 -3.66
CA GLU A 70 -10.84 8.54 -2.26
C GLU A 70 -10.10 7.57 -1.32
N VAL A 71 -10.19 6.26 -1.56
CA VAL A 71 -9.50 5.23 -0.77
C VAL A 71 -8.11 4.93 -1.34
N TYR A 72 -8.01 4.74 -2.66
CA TYR A 72 -6.75 4.43 -3.34
C TYR A 72 -5.65 5.46 -3.06
N LEU A 73 -5.97 6.76 -3.11
CA LEU A 73 -4.96 7.79 -2.88
C LEU A 73 -4.48 7.83 -1.42
N GLN A 74 -5.31 7.43 -0.46
CA GLN A 74 -4.92 7.34 0.95
C GLN A 74 -4.04 6.10 1.21
N VAL A 75 -4.27 5.00 0.50
CA VAL A 75 -3.34 3.85 0.50
C VAL A 75 -1.98 4.25 -0.07
N LEU A 76 -1.97 5.01 -1.17
CA LEU A 76 -0.74 5.50 -1.77
C LEU A 76 0.02 6.44 -0.83
N GLU A 77 -0.70 7.30 -0.09
CA GLU A 77 -0.14 8.18 0.93
C GLU A 77 0.50 7.38 2.08
N GLU A 78 -0.14 6.32 2.58
CA GLU A 78 0.43 5.45 3.63
C GLU A 78 1.70 4.74 3.19
N LEU A 79 1.79 4.29 1.94
CA LEU A 79 3.03 3.69 1.41
C LEU A 79 4.19 4.69 1.28
N ALA A 80 3.87 5.99 1.23
CA ALA A 80 4.85 7.06 1.07
C ALA A 80 5.28 7.71 2.41
N ALA A 81 4.77 7.23 3.54
CA ALA A 81 4.93 7.84 4.87
C ALA A 81 6.25 7.45 5.55
#